data_AF-A0A564FXY4-F1
#
_entry.id   AF-A0A564FXY4-F1
#
_cell.length_a   1.000
_cell.length_b   1.000
_cell.length_c   1.000
_cell.angle_alpha   90.00
_cell.angle_beta   90.00
_cell.angle_gamma   90.00
#
_symmetry.space_group_name_H-M   'P 1'
#
loop_
_entity.id
_entity.type
_entity.pdbx_description
1 polymer ?
#
loop_
_entity_poly.entity_id
_entity_poly.type
_entity_poly.pdbx_seq_one_letter_code
_entity_poly.pdbx_strand_id
1 'polypeptide(L)' 'MQGKWRTVAEIAVEKHLTLAEAQRLVDESNCPKVFKAQGTLYLI' A
#
# COMPACT_ATOMS: atom_id res chain seq x y z
N MET A 1 9.43 -3.47 -14.63
CA MET A 1 8.28 -2.90 -13.90
C MET A 1 8.83 -2.21 -12.65
N GLN A 2 8.83 -0.89 -12.57
CA GLN A 2 9.33 -0.15 -11.40
C GLN A 2 8.19 -0.04 -10.38
N GLY A 3 8.10 -0.99 -9.45
CA GLY A 3 7.18 -0.87 -8.32
C GLY A 3 7.57 0.34 -7.47
N LYS A 4 6.58 1.13 -7.03
CA LYS A 4 6.82 2.26 -6.14
C LYS A 4 6.39 1.90 -4.73
N TRP A 5 7.21 2.26 -3.76
CA TRP A 5 6.87 2.11 -2.35
C TRP A 5 5.89 3.19 -1.95
N ARG A 6 4.71 2.80 -1.49
CA ARG A 6 3.60 3.68 -1.13
C ARG A 6 3.00 3.24 0.20
N THR A 7 2.52 4.18 1.00
CA THR A 7 1.71 3.85 2.19
C THR A 7 0.29 3.44 1.79
N VAL A 8 -0.41 2.69 2.64
CA VAL A 8 -1.84 2.36 2.42
C VAL A 8 -2.70 3.62 2.22
N ALA A 9 -2.36 4.72 2.90
CA ALA A 9 -3.04 6.00 2.72
C ALA A 9 -2.84 6.57 1.31
N GLU A 10 -1.62 6.52 0.77
CA GLU A 10 -1.37 6.94 -0.62
C GLU A 10 -2.08 6.03 -1.61
N ILE A 11 -2.10 4.72 -1.38
CA ILE A 11 -2.80 3.74 -2.22
C ILE A 11 -4.30 4.03 -2.22
N ALA A 12 -4.86 4.30 -1.05
CA ALA A 12 -6.27 4.67 -0.89
C ALA A 12 -6.60 5.93 -1.69
N VAL A 13 -5.78 6.97 -1.62
CA VAL A 13 -5.97 8.20 -2.39
C VAL A 13 -5.83 7.96 -3.90
N GLU A 14 -4.76 7.29 -4.33
CA GLU A 14 -4.46 7.06 -5.74
C GLU A 14 -5.52 6.19 -6.44
N LYS A 15 -6.05 5.19 -5.72
CA LYS A 15 -7.09 4.29 -6.24
C LYS A 15 -8.51 4.72 -5.88
N HIS A 16 -8.69 5.86 -5.19
CA HIS A 16 -9.98 6.32 -4.68
C HIS A 16 -10.71 5.24 -3.85
N LEU A 17 -9.94 4.51 -3.04
CA LEU A 17 -10.42 3.46 -2.15
C LEU A 17 -10.50 3.96 -0.71
N THR A 18 -11.30 3.29 0.11
CA THR A 18 -11.19 3.48 1.57
C THR A 18 -9.88 2.89 2.09
N LEU A 19 -9.41 3.34 3.25
CA LEU A 19 -8.22 2.76 3.91
C LEU A 19 -8.36 1.24 4.12
N ALA A 20 -9.58 0.77 4.41
CA ALA A 20 -9.86 -0.65 4.61
C ALA A 20 -9.74 -1.45 3.29
N GLU A 21 -10.22 -0.90 2.18
CA GLU A 21 -10.10 -1.52 0.86
C GLU A 21 -8.66 -1.51 0.36
N ALA A 22 -7.94 -0.40 0.53
CA ALA A 22 -6.52 -0.33 0.21
C ALA A 22 -5.70 -1.33 1.04
N GLN A 23 -6.05 -1.50 2.33
CA GLN A 23 -5.42 -2.50 3.19
C GLN A 23 -5.72 -3.92 2.72
N ARG A 24 -6.98 -4.22 2.33
CA ARG A 24 -7.34 -5.50 1.71
C ARG A 24 -6.56 -5.75 0.41
N LEU A 25 -6.45 -4.75 -0.45
CA LEU A 25 -5.78 -4.86 -1.73
C LEU A 25 -4.30 -5.25 -1.59
N VAL A 26 -3.58 -4.63 -0.65
CA VAL A 26 -2.18 -4.98 -0.39
C VAL A 26 -2.02 -6.34 0.30
N ASP A 27 -3.01 -6.76 1.09
CA ASP A 27 -3.04 -8.06 1.76
C ASP A 27 -3.30 -9.19 0.74
N GLU A 28 -4.31 -9.02 -0.12
CA GLU A 28 -4.67 -9.95 -1.20
C GLU A 28 -3.59 -10.03 -2.28
N SER A 29 -2.94 -8.90 -2.62
CA SER A 29 -1.86 -8.89 -3.59
C SER A 29 -0.56 -9.46 -3.05
N ASN A 30 -0.49 -9.79 -1.75
CA ASN A 30 0.72 -10.23 -1.06
C ASN A 30 1.92 -9.31 -1.38
N CYS A 31 1.65 -8.00 -1.47
CA CYS A 31 2.64 -7.02 -1.90
C CYS A 31 3.82 -7.01 -0.91
N PRO A 32 5.07 -6.91 -1.40
CA PRO A 32 6.22 -6.71 -0.54
C PRO A 32 5.97 -5.52 0.37
N LYS A 33 6.08 -5.74 1.68
CA LYS A 33 5.90 -4.71 2.71
C LYS A 33 7.20 -4.46 3.44
N VAL A 34 7.51 -3.20 3.67
CA VAL A 34 8.65 -2.78 4.49
C VAL A 34 8.17 -1.88 5.61
N PHE A 35 8.63 -2.16 6.81
CA PHE A 35 8.37 -1.35 7.98
C PHE A 35 9.43 -0.27 8.06
N LYS A 36 9.03 1.00 7.99
CA LYS A 36 9.89 2.16 8.24
C LYS A 36 9.39 2.90 9.47
N ALA A 37 10.24 3.76 10.03
CA ALA A 37 9.91 4.58 11.19
C ALA A 37 8.65 5.46 11.00
N GLN A 38 8.28 5.74 9.75
CA GLN A 38 7.13 6.58 9.36
C GLN A 38 5.87 5.77 9.03
N GLY A 39 5.94 4.43 9.06
CA GLY A 39 4.82 3.53 8.76
C GLY A 39 5.19 2.35 7.86
N THR A 40 4.18 1.55 7.51
CA THR A 40 4.32 0.40 6.60
C THR A 40 4.17 0.87 5.15
N LEU A 41 5.19 0.61 4.33
CA LEU A 41 5.16 0.84 2.89
C LEU A 41 4.92 -0.48 2.17
N TYR A 42 4.14 -0.42 1.10
CA TYR A 42 3.84 -1.55 0.23
C TYR A 42 4.36 -1.25 -1.17
N LEU A 43 4.96 -2.25 -1.81
CA LEU A 43 5.40 -2.17 -3.20
C LEU A 43 4.23 -2.51 -4.11
N ILE A 44 3.72 -1.50 -4.80
CA ILE A 44 2.67 -1.59 -5.82
C ILE A 44 3.13 -1.06 -7.17
#